data_AF-A0A6G1PQE4-F1
#
_entry.id   AF-A0A6G1PQE4-F1
#
_cell.length_a   1.000
_cell.length_b   1.000
_cell.length_c   1.000
_cell.angle_alpha   90.00
_cell.angle_beta   90.00
_cell.angle_gamma   90.00
#
_symmetry.space_group_name_H-M   'P 1'
#
loop_
_entity.id
_entity.type
_entity.pdbx_description
1 polymer ?
#
loop_
_entity_poly.entity_id
_entity_poly.type
_entity_poly.pdbx_seq_one_letter_code
_entity_poly.pdbx_strand_id
1 'polypeptide(L)'
;MLNCLREMLTSQWQKPIVQQYRQVSFSKENVTRIQHFMKGITDFMNQIIDKGYAVKVPETKEMLRVVFDCAFKGTSINTELLEGPDLVNSLVGVLMRVRHEQIALTAEIEAMYHQLRVLDEDMDLVRFLWWPNEDTEHNLVEYKITVHLFGGTSSPTCANFA
;
A
#
# COMPACT_ATOMS: atom_id res chain seq x y z
N MET A 1 -1.58 -31.01 -4.77
CA MET A 1 -1.95 -29.65 -4.29
C MET A 1 -2.79 -29.67 -3.02
N LEU A 2 -3.90 -30.42 -2.96
CA LEU A 2 -4.77 -30.49 -1.76
C LEU A 2 -4.16 -31.19 -0.53
N ASN A 3 -3.14 -32.04 -0.71
CA ASN A 3 -2.50 -32.75 0.42
C ASN A 3 -1.44 -31.91 1.14
N CYS A 4 -0.78 -30.96 0.46
CA CYS A 4 0.22 -30.08 1.09
C CYS A 4 -0.45 -29.05 2.02
N LEU A 5 -1.61 -28.53 1.60
CA LEU A 5 -2.47 -27.67 2.43
C LEU A 5 -3.05 -28.39 3.65
N ARG A 6 -3.14 -29.72 3.63
CA ARG A 6 -3.71 -30.53 4.72
C ARG A 6 -2.66 -30.84 5.81
N GLU A 7 -1.39 -31.00 5.42
CA GLU A 7 -0.28 -31.25 6.37
C GLU A 7 0.22 -29.97 7.06
N MET A 8 0.24 -28.82 6.37
CA MET A 8 0.55 -27.53 7.02
C MET A 8 -0.43 -27.14 8.12
N LEU A 9 -1.66 -27.66 8.07
CA LEU A 9 -2.71 -27.37 9.05
C LEU A 9 -2.71 -28.31 10.26
N THR A 10 -1.91 -29.39 10.29
CA THR A 10 -2.12 -30.45 11.30
C THR A 10 -0.96 -30.80 12.24
N SER A 11 0.29 -30.36 12.06
CA SER A 11 1.30 -30.47 13.15
C SER A 11 2.60 -29.77 12.75
N GLN A 12 3.28 -28.92 13.53
CA GLN A 12 3.51 -28.98 14.98
C GLN A 12 3.80 -27.58 15.60
N TRP A 13 3.52 -26.47 14.90
CA TRP A 13 3.90 -25.11 15.31
C TRP A 13 2.77 -24.26 15.92
N GLN A 14 1.73 -24.90 16.47
CA GLN A 14 0.48 -24.23 16.86
C GLN A 14 0.41 -23.58 18.26
N LYS A 15 1.51 -23.37 19.01
CA LYS A 15 1.38 -22.82 20.37
C LYS A 15 2.56 -21.88 20.69
N PRO A 16 2.46 -20.56 20.39
CA PRO A 16 1.59 -19.64 21.16
C PRO A 16 0.77 -18.58 20.36
N ILE A 17 0.89 -18.46 19.03
CA ILE A 17 0.27 -17.35 18.27
C ILE A 17 -1.18 -17.64 17.82
N VAL A 18 -1.60 -18.92 17.80
CA VAL A 18 -2.88 -19.38 17.21
C VAL A 18 -4.10 -19.17 18.14
N GLN A 19 -3.94 -18.62 19.35
CA GLN A 19 -5.07 -18.34 20.24
C GLN A 19 -5.78 -17.00 19.98
N GLN A 20 -5.14 -16.03 19.32
CA GLN A 20 -5.77 -14.72 19.06
C GLN A 20 -6.58 -14.63 17.75
N TYR A 21 -6.33 -15.51 16.77
CA TYR A 21 -7.07 -15.55 15.49
C TYR A 21 -8.10 -16.68 15.39
N ARG A 22 -8.50 -17.27 16.52
CA ARG A 22 -9.45 -18.39 16.59
C ARG A 22 -10.92 -17.94 16.52
N GLN A 23 -11.29 -17.11 15.54
CA GLN A 23 -12.71 -16.87 15.21
C GLN A 23 -13.03 -16.72 13.70
N VAL A 24 -12.13 -17.05 12.76
CA VAL A 24 -12.53 -17.16 11.34
C VAL A 24 -12.18 -18.53 10.78
N SER A 25 -13.12 -19.46 10.89
CA SER A 25 -13.04 -20.81 10.32
C SER A 25 -13.29 -20.73 8.81
N PHE A 26 -12.26 -20.82 7.97
CA PHE A 26 -12.43 -20.91 6.51
C PHE A 26 -12.73 -22.35 6.08
N SER A 27 -13.95 -22.59 5.58
CA SER A 27 -14.40 -23.88 5.05
C SER A 27 -13.77 -24.19 3.67
N LYS A 28 -13.76 -25.46 3.25
CA LYS A 28 -13.28 -25.88 1.90
C LYS A 28 -13.98 -25.14 0.75
N GLU A 29 -15.21 -24.74 1.00
CA GLU A 29 -16.03 -23.93 0.12
C GLU A 29 -15.42 -22.54 -0.12
N ASN A 30 -14.75 -21.95 0.87
CA ASN A 30 -14.17 -20.62 0.78
C ASN A 30 -12.88 -20.56 -0.05
N VAL A 31 -12.09 -21.62 -0.08
CA VAL A 31 -10.86 -21.68 -0.89
C VAL A 31 -11.20 -21.89 -2.37
N THR A 32 -12.14 -22.78 -2.68
CA THR A 32 -12.65 -22.96 -4.05
C THR A 32 -13.33 -21.70 -4.55
N ARG A 33 -14.03 -20.95 -3.67
CA ARG A 33 -14.57 -19.62 -3.96
C ARG A 33 -13.49 -18.60 -4.34
N ILE A 34 -12.38 -18.52 -3.60
CA ILE A 34 -11.31 -17.55 -3.89
C ILE A 34 -10.63 -17.85 -5.23
N GLN A 35 -10.38 -19.12 -5.55
CA GLN A 35 -9.76 -19.50 -6.83
C GLN A 35 -10.69 -19.32 -8.02
N HIS A 36 -11.97 -19.67 -7.85
CA HIS A 36 -12.99 -19.42 -8.86
C HIS A 36 -13.21 -17.92 -9.09
N PHE A 37 -13.14 -17.12 -8.02
CA PHE A 37 -13.22 -15.66 -8.06
C PHE A 37 -12.04 -15.03 -8.82
N MET A 38 -10.81 -15.44 -8.50
CA MET A 38 -9.60 -14.93 -9.16
C MET A 38 -9.56 -15.28 -10.66
N LYS A 39 -9.94 -16.52 -11.00
CA LYS A 39 -10.08 -16.94 -12.40
C LYS A 39 -11.19 -16.17 -13.12
N GLY A 40 -12.32 -15.95 -12.42
CA GLY A 40 -13.41 -15.12 -12.92
C GLY A 40 -12.98 -13.69 -13.22
N ILE A 41 -12.13 -13.09 -12.38
CA ILE A 41 -11.57 -11.76 -12.61
C ILE A 41 -10.65 -11.77 -13.83
N THR A 42 -9.73 -12.72 -13.93
CA THR A 42 -8.79 -12.76 -15.06
C THR A 42 -9.49 -13.04 -16.40
N ASP A 43 -10.43 -13.98 -16.43
CA ASP A 43 -11.19 -14.32 -17.62
C ASP A 43 -12.13 -13.17 -18.03
N PHE A 44 -12.74 -12.49 -17.06
CA PHE A 44 -13.52 -11.26 -17.28
C PHE A 44 -12.64 -10.15 -17.87
N MET A 45 -11.46 -9.93 -17.28
CA MET A 45 -10.51 -8.89 -17.71
C MET A 45 -9.99 -9.17 -19.13
N ASN A 46 -9.69 -10.41 -19.47
CA ASN A 46 -9.28 -10.79 -20.83
C ASN A 46 -10.45 -10.70 -21.82
N GLN A 47 -11.67 -11.05 -21.39
CA GLN A 47 -12.85 -10.97 -22.24
C GLN A 47 -13.25 -9.52 -22.57
N ILE A 48 -13.14 -8.59 -21.62
CA ILE A 48 -13.39 -7.16 -21.89
C ILE A 48 -12.30 -6.58 -22.79
N ILE A 49 -11.06 -7.07 -22.71
CA ILE A 49 -9.97 -6.69 -23.61
C ILE A 49 -10.23 -7.22 -25.04
N ASP A 50 -10.56 -8.49 -25.19
CA ASP A 50 -10.74 -9.16 -26.49
C ASP A 50 -12.00 -8.68 -27.25
N LYS A 51 -13.06 -8.30 -26.52
CA LYS A 51 -14.26 -7.67 -27.10
C LYS A 51 -14.09 -6.18 -27.41
N GLY A 52 -12.90 -5.61 -27.14
CA GLY A 52 -12.57 -4.21 -27.40
C GLY A 52 -13.18 -3.21 -26.41
N TYR A 53 -13.68 -3.67 -25.25
CA TYR A 53 -14.21 -2.80 -24.19
C TYR A 53 -13.12 -2.20 -23.30
N ALA A 54 -11.94 -2.82 -23.25
CA ALA A 54 -10.77 -2.31 -22.54
C ALA A 54 -9.53 -2.44 -23.42
N VAL A 55 -8.64 -1.47 -23.35
CA VAL A 55 -7.36 -1.50 -24.07
C VAL A 55 -6.26 -1.65 -23.04
N LYS A 56 -5.33 -2.56 -23.29
CA LYS A 56 -4.10 -2.62 -22.49
C LYS A 56 -3.39 -1.28 -22.66
N VAL A 57 -3.38 -0.47 -21.60
CA VAL A 57 -2.77 0.85 -21.62
C VAL A 57 -1.27 0.65 -21.90
N PRO A 58 -0.74 1.19 -23.01
CA PRO A 58 0.71 1.27 -23.19
C PRO A 58 1.28 2.21 -22.12
N GLU A 59 2.48 1.96 -21.62
CA GLU A 59 3.12 2.84 -20.62
C GLU A 59 3.16 4.29 -21.13
N THR A 60 2.31 5.15 -20.58
CA THR A 60 2.09 6.49 -21.11
C THR A 60 2.80 7.57 -20.31
N LYS A 61 3.50 8.40 -21.09
CA LYS A 61 3.64 9.87 -21.04
C LYS A 61 4.16 10.47 -19.72
N GLU A 62 5.29 11.16 -19.82
CA GLU A 62 5.94 11.88 -18.73
C GLU A 62 4.95 12.80 -17.99
N MET A 63 4.50 12.36 -16.81
CA MET A 63 3.72 13.17 -15.89
C MET A 63 4.67 13.94 -14.97
N LEU A 64 4.47 15.26 -14.86
CA LEU A 64 5.16 16.06 -13.86
C LEU A 64 4.74 15.58 -12.47
N ARG A 65 5.72 15.15 -11.66
CA ARG A 65 5.49 14.73 -10.27
C ARG A 65 5.99 15.81 -9.32
N VAL A 66 5.10 16.29 -8.46
CA VAL A 66 5.48 17.14 -7.32
C VAL A 66 6.10 16.25 -6.24
N VAL A 67 7.29 16.62 -5.77
CA VAL A 67 8.01 15.93 -4.69
C VAL A 67 8.26 16.93 -3.58
N PHE A 68 7.82 16.59 -2.37
CA PHE A 68 8.09 17.37 -1.18
C PHE A 68 9.40 16.88 -0.55
N ASP A 69 10.36 17.78 -0.40
CA ASP A 69 11.63 17.46 0.27
C ASP A 69 11.45 17.55 1.79
N CYS A 70 11.38 16.40 2.44
CA CYS A 70 11.30 16.28 3.89
C CYS A 70 12.68 16.10 4.56
N ALA A 71 13.79 16.11 3.80
CA ALA A 71 15.14 15.73 4.24
C ALA A 71 16.16 16.87 4.05
N PHE A 72 15.77 18.10 4.38
CA PHE A 72 16.63 19.27 4.31
C PHE A 72 17.92 19.12 5.14
N LYS A 73 19.04 19.68 4.66
CA LYS A 73 20.38 19.56 5.30
C LYS A 73 20.55 20.29 6.65
N GLY A 74 19.51 20.96 7.15
CA GLY A 74 19.44 21.59 8.46
C GLY A 74 18.46 20.85 9.38
N THR A 75 17.60 21.59 10.07
CA THR A 75 16.43 20.98 10.73
C THR A 75 15.42 20.60 9.65
N SER A 76 15.17 19.30 9.51
CA SER A 76 14.19 18.76 8.56
C SER A 76 13.01 18.14 9.28
N ILE A 77 11.86 18.08 8.62
CA ILE A 77 10.67 17.39 9.12
C ILE A 77 11.04 15.95 9.51
N ASN A 78 11.83 15.26 8.71
CA ASN A 78 12.25 13.88 8.99
C ASN A 78 13.18 13.73 10.20
N THR A 79 13.90 14.79 10.59
CA THR A 79 14.76 14.79 11.79
C THR A 79 13.93 14.97 13.07
N GLU A 80 12.82 15.69 12.98
CA GLU A 80 11.94 16.01 14.12
C GLU A 80 10.77 15.03 14.27
N LEU A 81 10.38 14.35 13.18
CA LEU A 81 9.33 13.33 13.21
C LEU A 81 9.82 12.02 13.82
N LEU A 82 8.96 11.40 14.63
CA LEU A 82 9.14 10.02 15.05
C LEU A 82 8.79 9.08 13.89
N GLU A 83 9.78 8.36 13.38
CA GLU A 83 9.61 7.35 12.31
C GLU A 83 8.63 6.23 12.70
N GLY A 84 8.63 5.86 13.98
CA GLY A 84 7.87 4.73 14.51
C GLY A 84 8.53 3.38 14.20
N PRO A 85 7.95 2.27 14.66
CA PRO A 85 8.50 0.93 14.44
C PRO A 85 8.37 0.49 12.96
N ASP A 86 9.33 -0.29 12.47
CA ASP A 86 9.22 -0.95 11.16
C ASP A 86 8.13 -2.04 11.21
N LEU A 87 7.00 -1.76 10.56
CA LEU A 87 5.86 -2.68 10.44
C LEU A 87 5.87 -3.45 9.11
N VAL A 88 6.86 -3.21 8.25
CA VAL A 88 6.92 -3.85 6.93
C VAL A 88 7.39 -5.30 7.10
N ASN A 89 6.68 -6.22 6.45
CA ASN A 89 7.14 -7.59 6.37
C ASN A 89 8.49 -7.65 5.64
N SER A 90 9.47 -8.33 6.23
CA SER A 90 10.76 -8.60 5.57
C SER A 90 10.54 -9.09 4.14
N LEU A 91 11.15 -8.40 3.17
CA LEU A 91 11.04 -8.74 1.75
C LEU A 91 11.48 -10.19 1.49
N VAL A 92 12.55 -10.64 2.14
CA VAL A 92 13.00 -12.04 2.05
C VAL A 92 11.91 -12.98 2.55
N GLY A 93 11.28 -12.68 3.68
CA GLY A 93 10.16 -13.46 4.20
C GLY A 93 8.97 -13.51 3.25
N VAL A 94 8.61 -12.38 2.63
CA VAL A 94 7.53 -12.29 1.63
C VAL A 94 7.88 -13.15 0.41
N LEU A 95 9.08 -12.98 -0.15
CA LEU A 95 9.54 -13.72 -1.33
C LEU A 95 9.68 -15.23 -1.08
N MET A 96 10.05 -15.65 0.13
CA MET A 96 10.08 -17.07 0.48
C MET A 96 8.67 -17.66 0.55
N ARG A 97 7.73 -16.98 1.22
CA ARG A 97 6.32 -17.44 1.28
C ARG A 97 5.67 -17.50 -0.10
N VAL A 98 5.90 -16.47 -0.93
CA VAL A 98 5.41 -16.46 -2.32
C VAL A 98 5.96 -17.64 -3.12
N ARG A 99 7.23 -18.02 -2.92
CA ARG A 99 7.85 -19.18 -3.60
C ARG A 99 7.34 -20.55 -3.11
N HIS A 100 6.79 -20.62 -1.90
CA HIS A 100 6.16 -21.84 -1.40
C HIS A 100 4.79 -22.11 -2.02
N GLU A 101 4.12 -21.07 -2.53
CA GLU A 101 2.79 -21.16 -3.13
C GLU A 101 2.87 -21.23 -4.65
N GLN A 102 1.91 -21.91 -5.28
CA GLN A 102 1.88 -22.07 -6.74
C GLN A 102 1.27 -20.87 -7.48
N ILE A 103 0.51 -20.03 -6.78
CA ILE A 103 -0.17 -18.85 -7.33
C ILE A 103 0.07 -17.71 -6.36
N ALA A 104 0.59 -16.59 -6.87
CA ALA A 104 0.79 -15.36 -6.13
C ALA A 104 -0.21 -14.31 -6.61
N LEU A 105 -0.74 -13.54 -5.66
CA LEU A 105 -1.65 -12.44 -5.93
C LEU A 105 -0.99 -11.16 -5.46
N THR A 106 -0.95 -10.18 -6.33
CA THR A 106 -0.38 -8.87 -6.07
C THR A 106 -1.45 -7.83 -6.31
N ALA A 107 -1.60 -6.91 -5.37
CA ALA A 107 -2.42 -5.73 -5.51
C ALA A 107 -1.60 -4.55 -5.01
N GLU A 108 -1.75 -3.40 -5.65
CA GLU A 108 -1.16 -2.15 -5.23
C GLU A 108 -2.28 -1.20 -4.80
N ILE A 109 -2.06 -0.50 -3.69
CA ILE A 109 -2.96 0.57 -3.27
C ILE A 109 -2.49 1.83 -3.96
N GLU A 110 -3.24 2.27 -4.97
CA GLU A 110 -2.95 3.51 -5.67
C GLU A 110 -2.94 4.69 -4.69
N ALA A 111 -1.84 5.45 -4.74
CA ALA A 111 -1.63 6.64 -3.92
C ALA A 111 -1.88 6.41 -2.42
N MET A 112 -1.40 5.30 -1.84
CA MET A 112 -1.75 4.86 -0.48
C MET A 112 -1.67 5.96 0.60
N TYR A 113 -0.63 6.81 0.59
CA TYR A 113 -0.51 7.89 1.58
C TYR A 113 -1.57 8.98 1.45
N HIS A 114 -2.09 9.21 0.24
CA HIS A 114 -3.17 10.18 -0.01
C HIS A 114 -4.53 9.68 0.50
N GLN A 115 -4.65 8.38 0.81
CA GLN A 115 -5.86 7.82 1.42
C GLN A 115 -5.90 8.05 2.94
N LEU A 116 -4.80 8.50 3.54
CA LEU A 116 -4.67 8.69 4.98
C LEU A 116 -4.61 10.17 5.30
N ARG A 117 -5.54 10.64 6.13
CA ARG A 117 -5.55 12.03 6.59
C ARG A 117 -4.54 12.25 7.70
N VAL A 118 -3.86 13.38 7.64
CA VAL A 118 -3.09 13.91 8.77
C VAL A 118 -4.09 14.42 9.80
N LEU A 119 -3.78 14.25 11.09
CA LEU A 119 -4.61 14.79 12.17
C LEU A 119 -4.64 16.33 12.08
N ASP A 120 -5.79 16.93 12.38
CA ASP A 120 -5.97 18.39 12.27
C ASP A 120 -4.92 19.17 13.10
N GLU A 121 -4.47 18.59 14.22
CA GLU A 121 -3.42 19.15 15.08
C GLU A 121 -2.01 19.12 14.47
N ASP A 122 -1.75 18.20 13.54
CA ASP A 122 -0.43 17.99 12.92
C ASP A 122 -0.30 18.61 11.52
N MET A 123 -1.41 19.07 10.92
CA MET A 123 -1.40 19.64 9.55
C MET A 123 -0.47 20.85 9.40
N ASP A 124 -0.20 21.55 10.50
CA ASP A 124 0.71 22.70 10.53
C ASP A 124 2.19 22.32 10.39
N LEU A 125 2.53 21.05 10.54
CA LEU A 125 3.89 20.54 10.33
C LEU A 125 4.19 20.29 8.84
N VAL A 126 3.16 20.21 7.99
CA VAL A 126 3.26 19.83 6.57
C VAL A 126 2.71 20.94 5.67
N ARG A 127 3.23 22.15 5.85
CA ARG A 127 2.89 23.31 5.03
C ARG A 127 3.89 23.52 3.90
N PHE A 128 3.42 24.09 2.79
CA PHE A 128 4.27 24.48 1.68
C PHE A 128 3.83 25.81 1.07
N LEU A 129 4.77 26.47 0.41
CA LEU A 129 4.54 27.74 -0.27
C LEU A 129 4.38 27.50 -1.76
N TRP A 130 3.49 28.24 -2.40
CA TRP A 130 3.21 28.12 -3.83
C TRP A 130 2.85 29.47 -4.44
N TRP A 131 3.25 29.69 -5.70
CA TRP A 131 2.81 30.83 -6.50
C TRP A 131 1.65 30.41 -7.40
N PRO A 132 0.41 30.83 -7.11
CA PRO A 132 -0.72 30.56 -7.99
C PRO A 132 -0.49 31.21 -9.35
N ASN A 133 -0.86 30.51 -10.42
CA ASN A 133 -0.74 30.99 -11.80
C ASN A 133 0.69 31.42 -12.21
N GLU A 134 1.72 30.90 -11.53
CA GLU A 134 3.12 31.22 -11.81
C GLU A 134 3.46 32.71 -11.63
N ASP A 135 2.60 33.47 -10.93
CA ASP A 135 2.81 34.90 -10.65
C ASP A 135 3.80 35.08 -9.49
N THR A 136 5.08 35.00 -9.84
CA THR A 136 6.19 35.16 -8.89
C THR A 136 6.34 36.58 -8.33
N GLU A 137 5.64 37.57 -8.90
CA GLU A 137 5.81 38.98 -8.54
C GLU A 137 4.85 39.44 -7.43
N HIS A 138 3.68 38.83 -7.29
CA HIS A 138 2.64 39.43 -6.45
C HIS A 138 2.14 38.57 -5.28
N ASN A 139 1.96 37.25 -5.39
CA ASN A 139 1.30 36.49 -4.31
C ASN A 139 1.89 35.09 -4.09
N LEU A 140 2.80 34.98 -3.11
CA LEU A 140 3.15 33.71 -2.49
C LEU A 140 2.04 33.28 -1.53
N VAL A 141 1.51 32.07 -1.68
CA VAL A 141 0.42 31.53 -0.86
C VAL A 141 0.90 30.31 -0.09
N GLU A 142 0.49 30.22 1.17
CA GLU A 142 0.74 29.07 2.04
C GLU A 142 -0.41 28.06 1.92
N TYR A 143 -0.05 26.80 1.71
CA TYR A 143 -0.96 25.67 1.65
C TYR A 143 -0.63 24.67 2.76
N LYS A 144 -1.67 24.02 3.31
CA LYS A 144 -1.53 22.92 4.27
C LYS A 144 -1.85 21.61 3.59
N ILE A 145 -1.03 20.60 3.83
CA ILE A 145 -1.29 19.25 3.36
C ILE A 145 -2.20 18.54 4.36
N THR A 146 -3.25 17.90 3.87
CA THR A 146 -4.28 17.25 4.69
C THR A 146 -4.13 15.73 4.73
N VAL A 147 -3.16 15.19 4.00
CA VAL A 147 -2.92 13.74 3.84
C VAL A 147 -1.44 13.40 4.00
N HIS A 148 -1.10 12.14 4.28
CA HIS A 148 0.29 11.77 4.49
C HIS A 148 1.14 12.01 3.23
N LEU A 149 2.31 12.59 3.45
CA LEU A 149 3.27 12.91 2.39
C LEU A 149 4.11 11.70 2.00
N PHE A 150 4.43 11.61 0.71
CA PHE A 150 5.55 10.79 0.26
C PHE A 150 6.86 11.47 0.68
N GLY A 151 7.78 10.72 1.30
CA GLY A 151 9.07 11.23 1.77
C GLY A 151 9.15 11.55 3.27
N GLY A 152 8.01 11.57 3.97
CA GLY A 152 7.98 11.65 5.44
C GLY A 152 8.41 10.34 6.09
N THR A 153 9.30 10.37 7.08
CA THR A 153 9.80 9.17 7.78
C THR A 153 8.70 8.40 8.52
N SER A 154 7.70 9.09 9.08
CA SER A 154 6.58 8.46 9.78
C SER A 154 5.50 7.88 8.85
N SER A 155 5.41 8.34 7.60
CA SER A 155 4.34 7.97 6.66
C SER A 155 4.21 6.46 6.41
N PRO A 156 5.30 5.68 6.22
CA PRO A 156 5.21 4.23 6.06
C PRO A 156 4.60 3.54 7.29
N THR A 157 5.01 3.94 8.49
CA THR A 157 4.51 3.35 9.74
C THR A 157 3.04 3.67 9.96
N CYS A 158 2.64 4.94 9.77
CA CYS A 158 1.24 5.35 9.83
C CYS A 158 0.37 4.58 8.83
N ALA A 159 0.87 4.36 7.61
CA ALA A 159 0.12 3.65 6.58
C ALA A 159 0.00 2.14 6.82
N ASN A 160 1.01 1.51 7.43
CA ASN A 160 0.93 0.10 7.79
C ASN A 160 0.08 -0.15 9.05
N PHE A 161 -0.12 0.87 9.89
CA PHE A 161 -0.90 0.75 11.11
C PHE A 161 -2.41 0.95 10.91
N ALA A 162 -2.81 1.82 9.98
CA ALA A 162 -4.20 2.17 9.69
C ALA A 162 -5.03 0.98 9.15
#